data_AF-A0A2N5VK31-F1
#
_entry.id   AF-A0A2N5VK31-F1
#
_cell.length_a   1.000
_cell.length_b   1.000
_cell.length_c   1.000
_cell.angle_alpha   90.00
_cell.angle_beta   90.00
_cell.angle_gamma   90.00
#
_symmetry.space_group_name_H-M   'P 1'
#
loop_
_entity.id
_entity.type
_entity.pdbx_description
1 polymer ?
#
loop_
_entity_poly.entity_id
_entity_poly.type
_entity_poly.pdbx_seq_one_letter_code
_entity_poly.pdbx_strand_id
1 'polypeptide(L)'
;MYTELGVKDILNKSIVDRKYEILSKKDAATSPEREFLERFTNVSIEDTPSMFNPFFQLDSFDGCLDTPVEALHFFLLGIVKYLVRDFMKRLAPADIPEVVARYQSFDTGSLNIPSLQPHYLTRHYANFIGKDFKVVLQSAPFVLFAFMTDSERCLWSALCQLAPLVFQTHIDDMNTYQDDLKLYISNFMYHLIKSTAQWVNKPKFHSLGHLPQSTYRFGSASLFATEKFEGYNGVLRNASVHSNRHSPGKDIGVTFANYRNLRHLFSGGYFWDPKAEKYRTAAESVTALFSNSLLMQKSMGYNSRCSTVLTPGVDPVVRNRRVPSTNQVAVPVGLLAHLPGFSWGKVAEISVSEKEVVRANSWILVSCADFRIVASGN
;
A
#
# COMPACT_ATOMS: atom_id res chain seq x y z
N MET A 1 0.10 34.12 11.27
CA MET A 1 -0.49 33.24 12.30
C MET A 1 0.11 31.86 12.18
N TYR A 2 0.81 31.41 13.22
CA TYR A 2 1.01 29.98 13.44
C TYR A 2 -0.23 29.54 14.23
N THR A 3 -0.88 28.46 13.81
CA THR A 3 -1.87 27.81 14.67
C THR A 3 -1.13 27.16 15.85
N GLU A 4 -1.81 26.88 16.97
CA GLU A 4 -1.23 26.14 18.11
C GLU A 4 -0.57 24.81 17.68
N LEU A 5 -0.99 24.25 16.54
CA LEU A 5 -0.47 23.01 15.95
C LEU A 5 0.73 23.22 15.00
N GLY A 6 1.24 24.46 14.88
CA GLY A 6 2.43 24.76 14.06
C GLY A 6 2.21 24.72 12.54
N VAL A 7 0.97 24.56 12.08
CA VAL A 7 0.63 24.54 10.65
C VAL A 7 0.39 25.98 10.16
N LYS A 8 1.13 26.37 9.12
CA LYS A 8 0.95 27.67 8.44
C LYS A 8 -0.24 27.59 7.50
N ASP A 9 -1.31 28.28 7.86
CA ASP A 9 -2.46 28.48 6.98
C ASP A 9 -2.17 29.63 6.00
N ILE A 10 -1.66 29.30 4.82
CA ILE A 10 -1.23 30.28 3.81
C ILE A 10 -2.43 30.96 3.15
N LEU A 11 -3.56 30.26 3.02
CA LEU A 11 -4.76 30.76 2.36
C LEU A 11 -5.50 31.75 3.27
N ASN A 12 -5.78 31.38 4.51
CA ASN A 12 -6.43 32.32 5.43
C ASN A 12 -5.50 33.48 5.80
N LYS A 13 -4.18 33.26 5.80
CA LYS A 13 -3.23 34.35 6.00
C LYS A 13 -3.37 35.44 4.94
N SER A 14 -3.48 35.12 3.65
CA SER A 14 -3.60 36.16 2.61
C SER A 14 -4.90 36.95 2.72
N ILE A 15 -5.99 36.30 3.14
CA ILE A 15 -7.29 36.94 3.37
C ILE A 15 -7.22 37.85 4.61
N VAL A 16 -6.58 37.40 5.69
CA VAL A 16 -6.36 38.18 6.91
C VAL A 16 -5.42 39.36 6.65
N ASP A 17 -4.33 39.16 5.91
CA ASP A 17 -3.40 40.22 5.54
C ASP A 17 -4.13 41.30 4.70
N ARG A 18 -4.96 40.88 3.72
CA ARG A 18 -5.81 41.79 2.93
C ARG A 18 -6.81 42.58 3.79
N LYS A 19 -7.39 41.97 4.83
CA LYS A 19 -8.23 42.69 5.81
C LYS A 19 -7.45 43.84 6.45
N TYR A 20 -6.25 43.57 6.96
CA TYR A 20 -5.44 44.60 7.62
C TYR A 20 -4.97 45.69 6.64
N GLU A 21 -4.63 45.33 5.40
CA GLU A 21 -4.35 46.29 4.34
C GLU A 21 -5.54 47.24 4.10
N ILE A 22 -6.76 46.71 3.98
CA ILE A 22 -7.94 47.55 3.80
C ILE A 22 -8.19 48.43 5.04
N LEU A 23 -8.09 47.87 6.25
CA LEU A 23 -8.28 48.64 7.50
C LEU A 23 -7.26 49.79 7.63
N SER A 24 -6.04 49.62 7.14
CA SER A 24 -5.01 50.66 7.15
C SER A 24 -5.35 51.87 6.26
N LYS A 25 -6.22 51.69 5.26
CA LYS A 25 -6.67 52.75 4.35
C LYS A 25 -7.72 53.68 4.98
N LYS A 26 -8.35 53.29 6.09
CA LYS A 26 -9.40 54.08 6.78
C LYS A 26 -10.44 54.61 5.77
N ASP A 27 -10.65 55.92 5.72
CA ASP A 27 -11.64 56.57 4.86
C ASP A 27 -11.35 56.45 3.36
N ALA A 28 -10.10 56.15 2.99
CA ALA A 28 -9.68 55.94 1.60
C ALA A 28 -10.01 54.53 1.05
N ALA A 29 -10.59 53.65 1.87
CA ALA A 29 -11.05 52.34 1.40
C ALA A 29 -12.20 52.49 0.39
N THR A 30 -12.11 51.77 -0.72
CA THR A 30 -13.13 51.76 -1.78
C THR A 30 -14.39 51.01 -1.35
N SER A 31 -15.54 51.25 -2.00
CA SER A 31 -16.79 50.55 -1.69
C SER A 31 -16.68 49.01 -1.73
N PRO A 32 -16.01 48.39 -2.74
CA PRO A 32 -15.80 46.93 -2.76
C PRO A 32 -14.91 46.42 -1.61
N GLU A 33 -13.96 47.23 -1.15
CA GLU A 33 -13.11 46.89 0.00
C GLU A 33 -13.87 46.95 1.33
N ARG A 34 -14.82 47.89 1.46
CA ARG A 34 -15.73 47.95 2.60
C ARG A 34 -16.70 46.77 2.60
N GLU A 35 -17.26 46.41 1.44
CA GLU A 35 -18.10 45.21 1.28
C GLU A 35 -17.33 43.93 1.65
N PHE A 36 -16.05 43.83 1.27
CA PHE A 36 -15.19 42.72 1.69
C PHE A 36 -15.02 42.67 3.22
N LEU A 37 -14.83 43.81 3.90
CA LEU A 37 -14.73 43.85 5.37
C LEU A 37 -16.04 43.45 6.06
N GLU A 38 -17.19 43.88 5.53
CA GLU A 38 -18.51 43.48 6.03
C GLU A 38 -18.71 41.97 5.89
N ARG A 39 -18.47 41.42 4.70
CA ARG A 39 -18.51 39.97 4.46
C ARG A 39 -17.55 39.21 5.37
N PHE A 40 -16.29 39.65 5.50
CA PHE A 40 -15.30 39.01 6.35
C PHE A 40 -15.76 38.95 7.82
N THR A 41 -16.41 40.01 8.30
CA THR A 41 -16.92 40.08 9.68
C THR A 41 -18.13 39.15 9.86
N ASN A 42 -19.00 39.08 8.85
CA ASN A 42 -20.21 38.25 8.87
C ASN A 42 -19.94 36.75 8.65
N VAL A 43 -18.83 36.38 8.00
CA VAL A 43 -18.40 34.96 7.85
C VAL A 43 -18.18 34.27 9.20
N SER A 44 -17.88 35.03 10.27
CA SER A 44 -17.80 34.46 11.62
C SER A 44 -19.16 34.16 12.28
N ILE A 45 -20.25 34.68 11.70
CA ILE A 45 -21.62 34.61 12.21
C ILE A 45 -22.47 33.63 11.38
N GLU A 46 -22.15 33.45 10.09
CA GLU A 46 -22.81 32.48 9.21
C GLU A 46 -22.31 31.05 9.51
N ASP A 47 -23.25 30.21 9.97
CA ASP A 47 -23.19 28.77 10.21
C ASP A 47 -21.85 28.07 9.90
N THR A 48 -21.07 27.89 10.96
CA THR A 48 -19.86 27.06 11.02
C THR A 48 -20.03 25.64 10.45
N PRO A 49 -21.20 24.97 10.53
CA PRO A 49 -21.40 23.63 9.94
C PRO A 49 -21.18 23.56 8.43
N SER A 50 -21.43 24.64 7.69
CA SER A 50 -21.26 24.67 6.22
C SER A 50 -19.79 24.76 5.79
N MET A 51 -18.93 25.25 6.67
CA MET A 51 -17.49 25.39 6.43
C MET A 51 -16.72 24.08 6.66
N PHE A 52 -17.23 23.22 7.55
CA PHE A 52 -16.64 21.91 7.78
C PHE A 52 -17.17 20.89 6.79
N ASN A 53 -16.32 19.94 6.43
CA ASN A 53 -16.77 18.81 5.63
C ASN A 53 -17.94 18.11 6.37
N PRO A 54 -19.14 17.98 5.76
CA PRO A 54 -20.30 17.35 6.40
C PRO A 54 -20.02 15.94 6.92
N PHE A 55 -19.00 15.26 6.40
CA PHE A 55 -18.52 13.98 6.94
C PHE A 55 -18.17 14.04 8.44
N PHE A 56 -17.70 15.18 8.96
CA PHE A 56 -17.39 15.35 10.38
C PHE A 56 -18.63 15.45 11.28
N GLN A 57 -19.83 15.60 10.69
CA GLN A 57 -21.11 15.67 11.40
C GLN A 57 -21.85 14.33 11.38
N LEU A 58 -21.28 13.29 10.76
CA LEU A 58 -21.87 11.96 10.78
C LEU A 58 -21.73 11.37 12.19
N ASP A 59 -22.85 11.01 12.82
CA ASP A 59 -22.87 10.40 14.15
C ASP A 59 -21.97 9.15 14.27
N SER A 60 -21.73 8.48 13.15
CA SER A 60 -20.92 7.26 13.07
C SER A 60 -19.45 7.50 12.72
N PHE A 61 -19.00 8.75 12.52
CA PHE A 61 -17.62 9.08 12.16
C PHE A 61 -16.83 9.56 13.38
N ASP A 62 -15.73 8.87 13.67
CA ASP A 62 -14.74 9.25 14.67
C ASP A 62 -13.40 9.47 13.97
N GLY A 63 -12.93 10.72 13.90
CA GLY A 63 -11.70 11.05 13.18
C GLY A 63 -10.45 10.32 13.68
N CYS A 64 -10.41 9.89 14.94
CA CYS A 64 -9.29 9.15 15.50
C CYS A 64 -9.40 7.66 15.18
N LEU A 65 -10.57 7.05 15.38
CA LEU A 65 -10.79 5.63 15.15
C LEU A 65 -10.94 5.28 13.66
N ASP A 66 -11.38 6.23 12.84
CA ASP A 66 -11.60 6.07 11.40
C ASP A 66 -10.41 6.49 10.53
N THR A 67 -9.28 6.81 11.15
CA THR A 67 -8.01 7.07 10.45
C THR A 67 -7.02 5.94 10.74
N PRO A 68 -7.08 4.82 9.99
CA PRO A 68 -6.23 3.66 10.26
C PRO A 68 -4.75 3.93 9.95
N VAL A 69 -3.90 3.09 10.54
CA VAL A 69 -2.45 3.22 10.48
C VAL A 69 -1.90 2.76 9.12
N GLU A 70 -1.52 3.70 8.25
CA GLU A 70 -1.17 3.41 6.84
C GLU A 70 0.21 2.74 6.63
N ALA A 71 0.21 1.46 6.21
CA ALA A 71 1.36 0.56 6.14
C ALA A 71 2.59 1.11 5.38
N LEU A 72 2.39 1.77 4.24
CA LEU A 72 3.52 2.30 3.48
C LEU A 72 4.25 3.39 4.28
N HIS A 73 3.52 4.34 4.86
CA HIS A 73 4.09 5.52 5.48
C HIS A 73 4.61 5.27 6.89
N PHE A 74 3.98 4.40 7.67
CA PHE A 74 4.49 4.09 9.01
C PHE A 74 5.52 2.97 9.02
N PHE A 75 5.31 1.91 8.24
CA PHE A 75 6.18 0.74 8.29
C PHE A 75 7.37 0.91 7.35
N LEU A 76 7.15 0.98 6.02
CA LEU A 76 8.24 1.02 5.04
C LEU A 76 8.97 2.36 5.05
N LEU A 77 8.25 3.46 4.82
CA LEU A 77 8.81 4.82 4.78
C LEU A 77 9.01 5.42 6.17
N GLY A 78 8.69 4.67 7.23
CA GLY A 78 8.95 5.01 8.63
C GLY A 78 9.98 4.08 9.24
N ILE A 79 9.51 3.05 9.94
CA ILE A 79 10.31 2.13 10.75
C ILE A 79 11.47 1.51 9.94
N VAL A 80 11.15 0.86 8.82
CA VAL A 80 12.14 0.16 7.98
C VAL A 80 13.15 1.17 7.42
N LYS A 81 12.66 2.29 6.88
CA LYS A 81 13.52 3.38 6.40
C LYS A 81 14.49 3.89 7.46
N TYR A 82 14.05 4.06 8.70
CA TYR A 82 14.92 4.52 9.77
C TYR A 82 16.01 3.51 10.08
N LEU A 83 15.66 2.23 10.23
CA LEU A 83 16.63 1.16 10.51
C LEU A 83 17.61 0.93 9.36
N VAL A 84 17.12 0.88 8.12
CA VAL A 84 17.98 0.76 6.92
C VAL A 84 18.97 1.92 6.83
N ARG A 85 18.49 3.16 6.98
CA ARG A 85 19.36 4.33 6.86
C ARG A 85 20.37 4.42 7.99
N ASP A 86 19.98 4.07 9.21
CA ASP A 86 20.90 4.06 10.34
C ASP A 86 22.02 3.04 10.12
N PHE A 87 21.64 1.81 9.75
CA PHE A 87 22.58 0.73 9.48
C PHE A 87 23.54 1.08 8.32
N MET A 88 23.00 1.49 7.18
CA MET A 88 23.80 1.79 5.99
C MET A 88 24.71 3.02 6.16
N LYS A 89 24.38 3.95 7.06
CA LYS A 89 25.26 5.08 7.40
C LYS A 89 26.44 4.68 8.25
N ARG A 90 26.30 3.63 9.08
CA ARG A 90 27.36 3.13 9.97
C ARG A 90 28.27 2.11 9.29
N LEU A 91 27.82 1.52 8.17
CA LEU A 91 28.62 0.56 7.41
C LEU A 91 29.93 1.21 6.92
N ALA A 92 31.06 0.54 7.16
CA ALA A 92 32.35 1.07 6.74
C ALA A 92 32.47 1.08 5.20
N PRO A 93 33.13 2.07 4.59
CA PRO A 93 33.33 2.10 3.13
C PRO A 93 34.02 0.85 2.58
N ALA A 94 34.88 0.21 3.38
CA ALA A 94 35.59 -1.02 3.03
C ALA A 94 34.67 -2.26 2.92
N ASP A 95 33.53 -2.26 3.61
CA ASP A 95 32.59 -3.39 3.64
C ASP A 95 31.56 -3.32 2.50
N ILE A 96 31.40 -2.14 1.87
CA ILE A 96 30.43 -1.92 0.78
C ILE A 96 30.61 -2.92 -0.37
N PRO A 97 31.83 -3.22 -0.86
CA PRO A 97 32.03 -4.21 -1.92
C PRO A 97 31.51 -5.61 -1.55
N GLU A 98 31.69 -6.04 -0.29
CA GLU A 98 31.20 -7.34 0.17
C GLU A 98 29.66 -7.34 0.25
N VAL A 99 29.04 -6.27 0.74
CA VAL A 99 27.57 -6.14 0.73
C VAL A 99 27.02 -6.16 -0.70
N VAL A 100 27.69 -5.52 -1.65
CA VAL A 100 27.34 -5.58 -3.09
C VAL A 100 27.42 -7.02 -3.59
N ALA A 101 28.52 -7.73 -3.31
CA ALA A 101 28.70 -9.12 -3.73
C ALA A 101 27.63 -10.04 -3.11
N ARG A 102 27.27 -9.84 -1.84
CA ARG A 102 26.20 -10.59 -1.16
C ARG A 102 24.85 -10.34 -1.81
N TYR A 103 24.49 -9.09 -2.10
CA TYR A 103 23.27 -8.79 -2.87
C TYR A 103 23.29 -9.40 -4.29
N GLN A 104 24.45 -9.46 -4.96
CA GLN A 104 24.59 -10.14 -6.27
C GLN A 104 24.37 -11.65 -6.17
N SER A 105 24.84 -12.27 -5.08
CA SER A 105 24.71 -13.72 -4.83
C SER A 105 23.34 -14.13 -4.27
N PHE A 106 22.52 -13.17 -3.84
CA PHE A 106 21.26 -13.45 -3.16
C PHE A 106 20.24 -14.01 -4.16
N ASP A 107 19.77 -15.23 -3.91
CA ASP A 107 18.78 -15.88 -4.75
C ASP A 107 17.40 -15.25 -4.55
N THR A 108 16.81 -14.78 -5.65
CA THR A 108 15.47 -14.17 -5.68
C THR A 108 14.41 -15.10 -6.26
N GLY A 109 14.78 -16.34 -6.63
CA GLY A 109 13.94 -17.26 -7.39
C GLY A 109 12.58 -17.60 -6.75
N SER A 110 12.50 -17.53 -5.43
CA SER A 110 11.26 -17.78 -4.66
C SER A 110 10.64 -16.51 -4.05
N LEU A 111 11.19 -15.33 -4.38
CA LEU A 111 10.71 -14.04 -3.87
C LEU A 111 9.97 -13.29 -4.97
N ASN A 112 8.85 -12.66 -4.62
CA ASN A 112 8.10 -11.80 -5.54
C ASN A 112 8.76 -10.40 -5.64
N ILE A 113 10.04 -10.35 -6.00
CA ILE A 113 10.82 -9.12 -6.15
C ILE A 113 11.53 -9.11 -7.51
N PRO A 114 11.69 -7.91 -8.12
CA PRO A 114 12.45 -7.79 -9.36
C PRO A 114 13.93 -8.14 -9.14
N SER A 115 14.64 -8.34 -10.25
CA SER A 115 16.11 -8.48 -10.21
C SER A 115 16.73 -7.35 -9.38
N LEU A 116 17.57 -7.73 -8.43
CA LEU A 116 18.22 -6.79 -7.53
C LEU A 116 19.15 -5.88 -8.31
N GLN A 117 19.30 -4.65 -7.83
CA GLN A 117 20.30 -3.70 -8.33
C GLN A 117 21.29 -3.43 -7.19
N PRO A 118 22.29 -4.30 -6.99
CA PRO A 118 23.15 -4.29 -5.79
C PRO A 118 23.85 -2.95 -5.56
N HIS A 119 24.40 -2.34 -6.63
CA HIS A 119 25.00 -1.00 -6.55
C HIS A 119 23.99 0.09 -6.18
N TYR A 120 22.76 0.00 -6.66
CA TYR A 120 21.71 0.93 -6.26
C TYR A 120 21.34 0.74 -4.78
N LEU A 121 21.21 -0.51 -4.35
CA LEU A 121 20.83 -0.85 -2.98
C LEU A 121 21.88 -0.40 -1.94
N THR A 122 23.16 -0.36 -2.33
CA THR A 122 24.23 0.08 -1.42
C THR A 122 24.57 1.57 -1.54
N ARG A 123 24.46 2.18 -2.72
CA ARG A 123 24.84 3.60 -2.93
C ARG A 123 23.69 4.58 -2.74
N HIS A 124 22.47 4.17 -3.02
CA HIS A 124 21.31 5.05 -3.10
C HIS A 124 20.23 4.71 -2.04
N TYR A 125 20.61 4.07 -0.93
CA TYR A 125 19.71 3.72 0.18
C TYR A 125 18.94 4.92 0.77
N ALA A 126 19.48 6.13 0.63
CA ALA A 126 18.79 7.34 1.04
C ALA A 126 17.58 7.68 0.15
N ASN A 127 17.54 7.22 -1.10
CA ASN A 127 16.52 7.54 -2.10
C ASN A 127 15.51 6.41 -2.33
N PHE A 128 15.54 5.37 -1.50
CA PHE A 128 14.62 4.26 -1.59
C PHE A 128 13.16 4.70 -1.49
N ILE A 129 12.33 4.03 -2.29
CA ILE A 129 10.87 4.09 -2.21
C ILE A 129 10.33 2.79 -1.58
N GLY A 130 9.02 2.69 -1.39
CA GLY A 130 8.38 1.56 -0.69
C GLY A 130 8.81 0.18 -1.20
N LYS A 131 8.91 0.00 -2.52
CA LYS A 131 9.34 -1.28 -3.12
C LYS A 131 10.77 -1.67 -2.72
N ASP A 132 11.68 -0.70 -2.62
CA ASP A 132 13.08 -0.97 -2.31
C ASP A 132 13.21 -1.37 -0.83
N PHE A 133 12.43 -0.74 0.06
CA PHE A 133 12.36 -1.17 1.46
C PHE A 133 11.76 -2.56 1.63
N LYS A 134 10.77 -2.95 0.82
CA LYS A 134 10.27 -4.34 0.80
C LYS A 134 11.34 -5.34 0.37
N VAL A 135 12.18 -4.97 -0.60
CA VAL A 135 13.34 -5.80 -1.02
C VAL A 135 14.32 -5.96 0.14
N VAL A 136 14.65 -4.86 0.84
CA VAL A 136 15.58 -4.90 1.96
C VAL A 136 15.02 -5.73 3.12
N LEU A 137 13.73 -5.62 3.46
CA LEU A 137 13.11 -6.47 4.48
C LEU A 137 13.26 -7.99 4.18
N GLN A 138 13.17 -8.37 2.91
CA GLN A 138 13.25 -9.78 2.49
C GLN A 138 14.69 -10.30 2.41
N SER A 139 15.69 -9.41 2.30
CA SER A 139 17.09 -9.79 2.03
C SER A 139 18.07 -9.42 3.13
N ALA A 140 17.79 -8.40 3.95
CA ALA A 140 18.70 -7.87 4.97
C ALA A 140 19.19 -8.91 5.97
N PRO A 141 18.35 -9.83 6.50
CA PRO A 141 18.82 -10.87 7.43
C PRO A 141 19.85 -11.83 6.83
N PHE A 142 20.01 -11.86 5.51
CA PHE A 142 20.97 -12.73 4.83
C PHE A 142 22.16 -11.93 4.29
N VAL A 143 21.88 -10.78 3.68
CA VAL A 143 22.89 -9.93 3.04
C VAL A 143 23.70 -9.13 4.06
N LEU A 144 23.04 -8.62 5.10
CA LEU A 144 23.65 -7.68 6.06
C LEU A 144 24.08 -8.36 7.37
N PHE A 145 23.73 -9.64 7.57
CA PHE A 145 23.93 -10.38 8.82
C PHE A 145 25.36 -10.33 9.39
N ALA A 146 26.36 -10.44 8.52
CA ALA A 146 27.76 -10.45 8.91
C ALA A 146 28.23 -9.10 9.48
N PHE A 147 27.51 -8.03 9.16
CA PHE A 147 27.81 -6.66 9.58
C PHE A 147 26.92 -6.18 10.72
N MET A 148 26.09 -7.07 11.27
CA MET A 148 25.24 -6.81 12.43
C MET A 148 25.87 -7.36 13.71
N THR A 149 25.79 -6.59 14.78
CA THR A 149 25.96 -7.06 16.16
C THR A 149 24.83 -8.01 16.55
N ASP A 150 25.01 -8.78 17.63
CA ASP A 150 23.96 -9.72 18.08
C ASP A 150 22.65 -9.02 18.48
N SER A 151 22.76 -7.80 19.03
CA SER A 151 21.59 -6.97 19.33
C SER A 151 20.84 -6.55 18.07
N GLU A 152 21.58 -6.12 17.03
CA GLU A 152 21.00 -5.77 15.73
C GLU A 152 20.38 -6.99 15.06
N ARG A 153 21.02 -8.17 15.11
CA ARG A 153 20.46 -9.41 14.57
C ARG A 153 19.10 -9.73 15.20
N CYS A 154 18.98 -9.59 16.52
CA CYS A 154 17.70 -9.78 17.21
C CYS A 154 16.66 -8.75 16.75
N LEU A 155 17.03 -7.47 16.68
CA LEU A 155 16.14 -6.39 16.22
C LEU A 155 15.64 -6.61 14.79
N TRP A 156 16.55 -6.88 13.86
CA TRP A 156 16.23 -7.13 12.46
C TRP A 156 15.42 -8.40 12.27
N SER A 157 15.72 -9.46 13.02
CA SER A 157 14.92 -10.69 13.01
C SER A 157 13.48 -10.41 13.48
N ALA A 158 13.30 -9.68 14.59
CA ALA A 158 11.97 -9.31 15.06
C ALA A 158 11.20 -8.44 14.05
N LEU A 159 11.88 -7.50 13.39
CA LEU A 159 11.28 -6.70 12.32
C LEU A 159 10.83 -7.56 11.13
N CYS A 160 11.69 -8.48 10.69
CA CYS A 160 11.42 -9.36 9.55
C CYS A 160 10.35 -10.41 9.86
N GLN A 161 10.17 -10.81 11.12
CA GLN A 161 9.07 -11.66 11.56
C GLN A 161 7.73 -10.91 11.67
N LEU A 162 7.77 -9.63 12.05
CA LEU A 162 6.59 -8.76 12.08
C LEU A 162 6.09 -8.40 10.67
N ALA A 163 7.00 -8.20 9.72
CA ALA A 163 6.67 -7.72 8.37
C ALA A 163 5.62 -8.58 7.63
N PRO A 164 5.67 -9.92 7.63
CA PRO A 164 4.62 -10.76 7.05
C PRO A 164 3.23 -10.46 7.59
N LEU A 165 3.06 -10.28 8.92
CA LEU A 165 1.77 -9.97 9.54
C LEU A 165 1.24 -8.60 9.12
N VAL A 166 2.14 -7.62 8.91
CA VAL A 166 1.77 -6.28 8.41
C VAL A 166 1.30 -6.33 6.96
N PHE A 167 1.89 -7.19 6.11
CA PHE A 167 1.61 -7.26 4.67
C PHE A 167 0.69 -8.41 4.26
N GLN A 168 0.21 -9.21 5.20
CA GLN A 168 -0.69 -10.33 4.93
C GLN A 168 -1.99 -9.81 4.31
N THR A 169 -2.40 -10.36 3.16
CA THR A 169 -3.58 -9.87 2.42
C THR A 169 -4.88 -10.55 2.84
N HIS A 170 -4.82 -11.59 3.66
CA HIS A 170 -5.96 -12.37 4.10
C HIS A 170 -5.76 -12.82 5.56
N ILE A 171 -6.74 -12.60 6.43
CA ILE A 171 -6.72 -13.02 7.83
C ILE A 171 -7.74 -14.14 7.98
N ASP A 172 -7.27 -15.36 8.25
CA ASP A 172 -8.14 -16.54 8.42
C ASP A 172 -8.93 -16.49 9.73
N ASP A 173 -8.23 -16.27 10.84
CA ASP A 173 -8.80 -16.08 12.17
C ASP A 173 -8.32 -14.77 12.78
N MET A 174 -9.27 -13.87 13.06
CA MET A 174 -8.96 -12.53 13.55
C MET A 174 -8.35 -12.57 14.96
N ASN A 175 -8.81 -13.46 15.84
CA ASN A 175 -8.33 -13.49 17.22
C ASN A 175 -6.86 -13.94 17.30
N THR A 176 -6.54 -15.05 16.64
CA THR A 176 -5.17 -15.58 16.54
C THR A 176 -4.25 -14.54 15.90
N TYR A 177 -4.69 -13.92 14.80
CA TYR A 177 -3.92 -12.86 14.15
C TYR A 177 -3.65 -11.67 15.07
N GLN A 178 -4.63 -11.25 15.87
CA GLN A 178 -4.46 -10.14 16.82
C GLN A 178 -3.46 -10.48 17.93
N ASP A 179 -3.49 -11.71 18.45
CA ASP A 179 -2.56 -12.16 19.49
C ASP A 179 -1.13 -12.22 18.94
N ASP A 180 -0.95 -12.83 17.77
CA ASP A 180 0.34 -12.86 17.08
C ASP A 180 0.84 -11.44 16.77
N LEU A 181 -0.01 -10.59 16.19
CA LEU A 181 0.37 -9.23 15.83
C LEU A 181 0.84 -8.43 17.05
N LYS A 182 0.11 -8.50 18.18
CA LYS A 182 0.51 -7.85 19.43
C LYS A 182 1.82 -8.41 19.97
N LEU A 183 2.00 -9.73 19.92
CA LEU A 183 3.22 -10.41 20.36
C LEU A 183 4.44 -9.94 19.54
N TYR A 184 4.36 -10.00 18.21
CA TYR A 184 5.46 -9.61 17.32
C TYR A 184 5.76 -8.11 17.37
N ILE A 185 4.74 -7.24 17.52
CA ILE A 185 4.94 -5.81 17.80
C ILE A 185 5.70 -5.63 19.12
N SER A 186 5.27 -6.30 20.19
CA SER A 186 5.90 -6.18 21.51
C SER A 186 7.35 -6.67 21.49
N ASN A 187 7.60 -7.79 20.81
CA ASN A 187 8.95 -8.34 20.63
C ASN A 187 9.87 -7.37 19.86
N PHE A 188 9.38 -6.80 18.75
CA PHE A 188 10.10 -5.79 17.99
C PHE A 188 10.40 -4.55 18.83
N MET A 189 9.40 -4.02 19.55
CA MET A 189 9.56 -2.84 20.41
C MET A 189 10.53 -3.09 21.56
N TYR A 190 10.51 -4.29 22.16
CA TYR A 190 11.47 -4.69 23.19
C TYR A 190 12.92 -4.62 22.68
N HIS A 191 13.21 -5.24 21.53
CA HIS A 191 14.56 -5.21 20.95
C HIS A 191 14.97 -3.79 20.48
N LEU A 192 14.01 -3.00 20.01
CA LEU A 192 14.26 -1.62 19.60
C LEU A 192 14.67 -0.76 20.81
N ILE A 193 13.89 -0.78 21.89
CA ILE A 193 14.14 0.03 23.09
C ILE A 193 15.42 -0.44 23.79
N LYS A 194 15.67 -1.76 23.82
CA LYS A 194 16.90 -2.32 24.37
C LYS A 194 18.14 -1.88 23.60
N SER A 195 18.04 -1.69 22.28
CA SER A 195 19.19 -1.34 21.44
C SER A 195 19.46 0.16 21.38
N THR A 196 18.43 1.01 21.38
CA THR A 196 18.62 2.48 21.25
C THR A 196 17.41 3.30 21.71
N ALA A 197 17.67 4.48 22.28
CA ALA A 197 16.64 5.49 22.62
C ALA A 197 16.37 6.49 21.48
N GLN A 198 17.10 6.40 20.35
CA GLN A 198 17.06 7.35 19.23
C GLN A 198 15.65 7.53 18.62
N TRP A 199 14.80 6.52 18.76
CA TRP A 199 13.51 6.43 18.07
C TRP A 199 12.31 6.78 18.95
N VAL A 200 12.49 7.09 20.24
CA VAL A 200 11.40 7.34 21.20
C VAL A 200 10.47 8.47 20.73
N ASN A 201 11.03 9.52 20.14
CA ASN A 201 10.26 10.68 19.65
C ASN A 201 9.75 10.53 18.20
N LYS A 202 9.89 9.34 17.59
CA LYS A 202 9.43 9.12 16.22
C LYS A 202 7.99 8.59 16.26
N PRO A 203 7.00 9.34 15.73
CA PRO A 203 5.59 8.98 15.84
C PRO A 203 5.25 7.66 15.14
N LYS A 204 6.03 7.25 14.14
CA LYS A 204 5.78 6.00 13.39
C LYS A 204 5.87 4.74 14.25
N PHE A 205 6.71 4.73 15.28
CA PHE A 205 6.80 3.60 16.22
C PHE A 205 5.62 3.59 17.18
N HIS A 206 5.13 4.76 17.60
CA HIS A 206 3.88 4.85 18.35
C HIS A 206 2.68 4.39 17.52
N SER A 207 2.60 4.81 16.24
CA SER A 207 1.56 4.38 15.31
C SER A 207 1.51 2.85 15.15
N LEU A 208 2.66 2.16 15.17
CA LEU A 208 2.68 0.69 15.09
C LEU A 208 1.85 0.03 16.21
N GLY A 209 1.84 0.60 17.41
CA GLY A 209 1.03 0.11 18.52
C GLY A 209 -0.49 0.20 18.30
N HIS A 210 -0.93 1.01 17.32
CA HIS A 210 -2.33 1.15 16.92
C HIS A 210 -2.75 0.27 15.73
N LEU A 211 -1.79 -0.48 15.16
CA LEU A 211 -2.06 -1.41 14.06
C LEU A 211 -3.04 -2.53 14.45
N PRO A 212 -2.99 -3.12 15.66
CA PRO A 212 -3.99 -4.10 16.11
C PRO A 212 -5.43 -3.56 16.04
N GLN A 213 -5.67 -2.34 16.56
CA GLN A 213 -6.98 -1.70 16.54
C GLN A 213 -7.44 -1.41 15.09
N SER A 214 -6.52 -0.93 14.25
CA SER A 214 -6.81 -0.67 12.83
C SER A 214 -7.19 -1.96 12.11
N THR A 215 -6.44 -3.04 12.34
CA THR A 215 -6.68 -4.31 11.65
C THR A 215 -7.93 -5.03 12.15
N TYR A 216 -8.28 -4.86 13.43
CA TYR A 216 -9.53 -5.36 13.99
C TYR A 216 -10.75 -4.66 13.35
N ARG A 217 -10.67 -3.33 13.15
CA ARG A 217 -11.79 -2.53 12.59
C ARG A 217 -11.89 -2.64 11.07
N PHE A 218 -10.78 -2.69 10.35
CA PHE A 218 -10.74 -2.56 8.89
C PHE A 218 -10.23 -3.81 8.16
N GLY A 219 -9.89 -4.89 8.88
CA GLY A 219 -9.30 -6.10 8.32
C GLY A 219 -7.81 -5.96 8.05
N SER A 220 -7.27 -6.68 7.06
CA SER A 220 -5.85 -6.59 6.69
C SER A 220 -5.42 -5.14 6.40
N ALA A 221 -4.19 -4.78 6.78
CA ALA A 221 -3.59 -3.47 6.46
C ALA A 221 -3.55 -3.14 4.96
N SER A 222 -3.62 -4.16 4.11
CA SER A 222 -3.74 -3.99 2.66
C SER A 222 -5.06 -3.33 2.23
N LEU A 223 -6.12 -3.44 3.04
CA LEU A 223 -7.45 -2.89 2.73
C LEU A 223 -7.52 -1.37 2.92
N PHE A 224 -6.71 -0.83 3.83
CA PHE A 224 -6.64 0.60 4.14
C PHE A 224 -5.29 1.24 3.77
N ALA A 225 -4.51 0.56 2.92
CA ALA A 225 -3.30 1.14 2.34
C ALA A 225 -3.66 2.30 1.39
N THR A 226 -2.93 3.42 1.48
CA THR A 226 -3.21 4.59 0.65
C THR A 226 -2.52 4.57 -0.70
N GLU A 227 -1.67 3.57 -0.98
CA GLU A 227 -0.93 3.43 -2.24
C GLU A 227 -1.82 3.57 -3.49
N LYS A 228 -3.05 3.02 -3.46
CA LYS A 228 -4.02 3.17 -4.56
C LYS A 228 -4.46 4.62 -4.74
N PHE A 229 -4.68 5.35 -3.64
CA PHE A 229 -5.03 6.76 -3.68
C PHE A 229 -3.83 7.62 -4.13
N GLU A 230 -2.60 7.25 -3.75
CA GLU A 230 -1.40 7.97 -4.18
C GLU A 230 -1.09 7.77 -5.66
N GLY A 231 -1.35 6.58 -6.20
CA GLY A 231 -1.31 6.34 -7.65
C GLY A 231 -2.24 7.27 -8.42
N TYR A 232 -3.33 7.71 -7.79
CA TYR A 232 -4.26 8.68 -8.38
C TYR A 232 -3.64 10.08 -8.58
N ASN A 233 -2.55 10.42 -7.88
CA ASN A 233 -1.80 11.65 -8.16
C ASN A 233 -1.28 11.69 -9.60
N GLY A 234 -0.98 10.53 -10.21
CA GLY A 234 -0.64 10.44 -11.62
C GLY A 234 -1.79 10.87 -12.53
N VAL A 235 -3.01 10.43 -12.21
CA VAL A 235 -4.24 10.81 -12.94
C VAL A 235 -4.51 12.31 -12.82
N LEU A 236 -4.36 12.86 -11.60
CA LEU A 236 -4.52 14.30 -11.35
C LEU A 236 -3.51 15.15 -12.14
N ARG A 237 -2.23 14.75 -12.14
CA ARG A 237 -1.19 15.41 -12.94
C ARG A 237 -1.49 15.32 -14.43
N ASN A 238 -1.97 14.17 -14.91
CA ASN A 238 -2.32 14.00 -16.32
C ASN A 238 -3.47 14.91 -16.74
N ALA A 239 -4.55 14.98 -15.94
CA ALA A 239 -5.66 15.90 -16.17
C ALA A 239 -5.20 17.37 -16.17
N SER A 240 -4.26 17.73 -15.29
CA SER A 240 -3.67 19.06 -15.27
C SER A 240 -2.84 19.37 -16.52
N VAL A 241 -1.97 18.45 -16.96
CA VAL A 241 -1.06 18.65 -18.10
C VAL A 241 -1.83 18.85 -19.41
N HIS A 242 -2.95 18.13 -19.57
CA HIS A 242 -3.81 18.16 -20.75
C HIS A 242 -4.97 19.18 -20.66
N SER A 243 -5.02 19.99 -19.61
CA SER A 243 -5.96 21.11 -19.51
C SER A 243 -5.53 22.29 -20.39
N ASN A 244 -6.41 23.28 -20.59
CA ASN A 244 -6.04 24.55 -21.21
C ASN A 244 -5.15 25.41 -20.29
N ARG A 245 -4.94 24.98 -19.03
CA ARG A 245 -4.11 25.58 -17.98
C ARG A 245 -4.53 26.98 -17.53
N HIS A 246 -5.66 27.51 -17.99
CA HIS A 246 -6.21 28.77 -17.50
C HIS A 246 -6.82 28.64 -16.10
N SER A 247 -7.43 27.48 -15.80
CA SER A 247 -7.94 27.17 -14.46
C SER A 247 -7.80 25.67 -14.15
N PRO A 248 -6.58 25.19 -13.84
CA PRO A 248 -6.32 23.76 -13.66
C PRO A 248 -7.25 23.10 -12.63
N GLY A 249 -7.58 23.78 -11.54
CA GLY A 249 -8.50 23.26 -10.52
C GLY A 249 -9.91 23.01 -11.07
N LYS A 250 -10.45 23.95 -11.86
CA LYS A 250 -11.77 23.81 -12.51
C LYS A 250 -11.74 22.67 -13.53
N ASP A 251 -10.70 22.61 -14.35
CA ASP A 251 -10.58 21.62 -15.42
C ASP A 251 -10.44 20.19 -14.86
N ILE A 252 -9.65 20.02 -13.79
CA ILE A 252 -9.54 18.76 -13.04
C ILE A 252 -10.90 18.38 -12.44
N GLY A 253 -11.59 19.35 -11.82
CA GLY A 253 -12.92 19.14 -11.23
C GLY A 253 -13.94 18.65 -12.25
N VAL A 254 -14.03 19.31 -13.41
CA VAL A 254 -14.91 18.91 -14.52
C VAL A 254 -14.54 17.52 -15.05
N THR A 255 -13.24 17.24 -15.20
CA THR A 255 -12.75 15.93 -15.66
C THR A 255 -13.19 14.81 -14.72
N PHE A 256 -13.04 15.00 -13.40
CA PHE A 256 -13.44 14.00 -12.42
C PHE A 256 -14.97 13.87 -12.29
N ALA A 257 -15.72 14.97 -12.42
CA ALA A 257 -17.17 14.93 -12.51
C ALA A 257 -17.61 14.08 -13.71
N ASN A 258 -16.99 14.26 -14.87
CA ASN A 258 -17.26 13.45 -16.06
C ASN A 258 -16.95 11.98 -15.84
N TYR A 259 -15.81 11.63 -15.22
CA TYR A 259 -15.49 10.23 -14.89
C TYR A 259 -16.52 9.59 -13.96
N ARG A 260 -16.97 10.32 -12.93
CA ARG A 260 -18.00 9.85 -11.99
C ARG A 260 -19.35 9.69 -12.67
N ASN A 261 -19.76 10.66 -13.50
CA ASN A 261 -21.00 10.62 -14.25
C ASN A 261 -21.03 9.44 -15.24
N LEU A 262 -19.94 9.24 -15.99
CA LEU A 262 -19.82 8.10 -16.90
C LEU A 262 -19.93 6.77 -16.13
N ARG A 263 -19.20 6.63 -15.02
CA ARG A 263 -19.29 5.42 -14.18
C ARG A 263 -20.71 5.19 -13.67
N HIS A 264 -21.39 6.23 -13.20
CA HIS A 264 -22.78 6.15 -12.73
C HIS A 264 -23.72 5.67 -13.83
N LEU A 265 -23.64 6.27 -15.03
CA LEU A 265 -24.47 5.91 -16.18
C LEU A 265 -24.21 4.47 -16.65
N PHE A 266 -22.94 4.09 -16.82
CA PHE A 266 -22.55 2.77 -17.28
C PHE A 266 -22.90 1.66 -16.28
N SER A 267 -22.93 1.97 -14.98
CA SER A 267 -23.33 1.04 -13.92
C SER A 267 -24.85 0.94 -13.74
N GLY A 268 -25.66 1.64 -14.57
CA GLY A 268 -27.12 1.63 -14.47
C GLY A 268 -27.69 2.54 -13.38
N GLY A 269 -26.89 3.49 -12.88
CA GLY A 269 -27.32 4.46 -11.88
C GLY A 269 -28.48 5.34 -12.35
N TYR A 270 -29.37 5.68 -11.41
CA TYR A 270 -30.54 6.51 -11.67
C TYR A 270 -30.22 7.99 -11.53
N PHE A 271 -30.84 8.83 -12.35
CA PHE A 271 -30.76 10.28 -12.28
C PHE A 271 -32.15 10.90 -12.51
N TRP A 272 -32.38 12.08 -11.94
CA TRP A 272 -33.63 12.81 -12.10
C TRP A 272 -33.73 13.39 -13.52
N ASP A 273 -34.82 13.11 -14.22
CA ASP A 273 -35.16 13.74 -15.51
C ASP A 273 -36.17 14.87 -15.26
N PRO A 274 -35.76 16.15 -15.33
CA PRO A 274 -36.66 17.28 -15.07
C PRO A 274 -37.81 17.39 -16.07
N LYS A 275 -37.64 16.87 -17.30
CA LYS A 275 -38.69 16.98 -18.34
C LYS A 275 -39.80 15.96 -18.13
N ALA A 276 -39.48 14.83 -17.53
CA ALA A 276 -40.43 13.76 -17.27
C ALA A 276 -40.78 13.59 -15.79
N GLU A 277 -40.23 14.46 -14.94
CA GLU A 277 -40.43 14.49 -13.49
C GLU A 277 -40.30 13.11 -12.82
N LYS A 278 -39.32 12.32 -13.27
CA LYS A 278 -39.07 10.98 -12.72
C LYS A 278 -37.60 10.60 -12.78
N TYR A 279 -37.18 9.72 -11.88
CA TYR A 279 -35.88 9.07 -11.97
C TYR A 279 -35.85 8.10 -13.15
N ARG A 280 -34.78 8.18 -13.96
CA ARG A 280 -34.52 7.29 -15.07
C ARG A 280 -33.07 6.80 -15.02
N THR A 281 -32.81 5.68 -15.67
CA THR A 281 -31.45 5.18 -15.89
C THR A 281 -31.09 5.33 -17.38
N ALA A 282 -29.81 5.11 -17.70
CA ALA A 282 -29.36 5.11 -19.09
C ALA A 282 -30.03 3.96 -19.89
N ALA A 283 -30.12 4.11 -21.21
CA ALA A 283 -30.66 3.06 -22.08
C ALA A 283 -29.83 1.77 -21.96
N GLU A 284 -30.46 0.62 -22.21
CA GLU A 284 -29.82 -0.69 -22.06
C GLU A 284 -28.53 -0.82 -22.88
N SER A 285 -28.46 -0.17 -24.05
CA SER A 285 -27.24 -0.13 -24.87
C SER A 285 -26.05 0.51 -24.16
N VAL A 286 -26.28 1.49 -23.28
CA VAL A 286 -25.24 2.17 -22.49
C VAL A 286 -24.77 1.27 -21.34
N THR A 287 -25.69 0.64 -20.62
CA THR A 287 -25.34 -0.30 -19.53
C THR A 287 -24.74 -1.60 -20.06
N ALA A 288 -25.10 -2.00 -21.28
CA ALA A 288 -24.54 -3.16 -21.97
C ALA A 288 -23.05 -2.96 -22.32
N LEU A 289 -22.61 -1.72 -22.58
CA LEU A 289 -21.18 -1.44 -22.79
C LEU A 289 -20.33 -1.87 -21.59
N PHE A 290 -20.80 -1.63 -20.37
CA PHE A 290 -20.13 -2.11 -19.16
C PHE A 290 -20.34 -3.61 -18.94
N SER A 291 -21.58 -4.09 -19.07
CA SER A 291 -21.92 -5.49 -18.76
C SER A 291 -21.23 -6.48 -19.70
N ASN A 292 -21.04 -6.12 -20.97
CA ASN A 292 -20.50 -7.00 -22.01
C ASN A 292 -19.00 -6.82 -22.26
N SER A 293 -18.35 -5.79 -21.68
CA SER A 293 -16.93 -5.51 -21.91
C SER A 293 -16.11 -5.65 -20.64
N LEU A 294 -15.34 -6.75 -20.56
CA LEU A 294 -14.38 -6.96 -19.48
C LEU A 294 -13.33 -5.85 -19.41
N LEU A 295 -12.95 -5.25 -20.55
CA LEU A 295 -12.02 -4.13 -20.60
C LEU A 295 -12.61 -2.88 -19.94
N MET A 296 -13.88 -2.56 -20.22
CA MET A 296 -14.55 -1.43 -19.55
C MET A 296 -14.71 -1.69 -18.06
N GLN A 297 -15.11 -2.89 -17.65
CA GLN A 297 -15.18 -3.28 -16.25
C GLN A 297 -13.84 -3.04 -15.53
N LYS A 298 -12.75 -3.58 -16.10
CA LYS A 298 -11.40 -3.39 -15.56
C LYS A 298 -10.99 -1.92 -15.48
N SER A 299 -11.28 -1.13 -16.52
CA SER A 299 -10.98 0.31 -16.54
C SER A 299 -11.73 1.11 -15.45
N MET A 300 -12.91 0.65 -15.04
CA MET A 300 -13.71 1.23 -13.95
C MET A 300 -13.42 0.60 -12.58
N GLY A 301 -12.38 -0.25 -12.49
CA GLY A 301 -11.96 -0.90 -11.26
C GLY A 301 -12.84 -2.08 -10.83
N TYR A 302 -13.68 -2.60 -11.72
CA TYR A 302 -14.49 -3.80 -11.48
C TYR A 302 -13.83 -5.04 -12.10
N ASN A 303 -13.70 -6.10 -11.31
CA ASN A 303 -13.24 -7.40 -11.80
C ASN A 303 -14.26 -8.46 -11.40
N SER A 304 -15.14 -8.82 -12.34
CA SER A 304 -16.19 -9.83 -12.14
C SER A 304 -15.64 -11.20 -11.71
N ARG A 305 -14.41 -11.53 -12.11
CA ARG A 305 -13.72 -12.77 -11.70
C ARG A 305 -13.24 -12.74 -10.24
N CYS A 306 -13.13 -11.56 -9.63
CA CYS A 306 -12.84 -11.44 -8.20
C CYS A 306 -14.12 -11.44 -7.33
N SER A 307 -15.28 -11.09 -7.92
CA SER A 307 -16.56 -11.05 -7.20
C SER A 307 -17.36 -12.35 -7.29
N THR A 308 -17.14 -13.13 -8.35
CA THR A 308 -17.61 -14.51 -8.41
C THR A 308 -16.59 -15.34 -7.64
N VAL A 309 -17.07 -15.95 -6.54
CA VAL A 309 -16.42 -16.95 -5.67
C VAL A 309 -14.99 -17.29 -6.08
N LEU A 310 -14.03 -17.06 -5.17
CA LEU A 310 -12.73 -17.75 -5.14
C LEU A 310 -13.01 -19.22 -5.42
N THR A 311 -12.93 -19.68 -6.66
CA THR A 311 -13.00 -21.12 -6.95
C THR A 311 -11.83 -21.72 -6.16
N PRO A 312 -12.09 -22.50 -5.11
CA PRO A 312 -11.03 -23.24 -4.44
C PRO A 312 -10.55 -24.23 -5.51
N GLY A 313 -9.31 -24.10 -5.95
CA GLY A 313 -8.75 -24.99 -6.96
C GLY A 313 -8.48 -24.33 -8.32
N VAL A 314 -7.53 -23.39 -8.36
CA VAL A 314 -6.58 -23.48 -9.47
C VAL A 314 -5.67 -24.65 -9.10
N ASP A 315 -6.05 -25.86 -9.50
CA ASP A 315 -5.17 -27.02 -9.39
C ASP A 315 -3.81 -26.67 -9.99
N PRO A 316 -2.69 -27.17 -9.42
CA PRO A 316 -1.37 -26.85 -9.93
C PRO A 316 -1.28 -27.12 -11.44
N VAL A 317 -1.05 -26.07 -12.22
CA VAL A 317 -1.00 -26.17 -13.69
C VAL A 317 0.44 -26.33 -14.12
N VAL A 318 0.73 -27.40 -14.86
CA VAL A 318 2.04 -27.59 -15.49
C VAL A 318 2.24 -26.51 -16.55
N ARG A 319 3.15 -25.56 -16.30
CA ARG A 319 3.53 -24.50 -17.24
C ARG A 319 4.51 -25.00 -18.29
N ASN A 320 5.48 -25.81 -17.87
CA ASN A 320 6.52 -26.31 -18.76
C ASN A 320 6.84 -27.77 -18.42
N ARG A 321 6.65 -28.66 -19.40
CA ARG A 321 6.99 -30.09 -19.28
C ARG A 321 8.44 -30.40 -19.64
N ARG A 322 9.14 -29.49 -20.31
CA ARG A 322 10.47 -29.74 -20.87
C ARG A 322 11.54 -29.54 -19.80
N VAL A 323 11.98 -30.63 -19.19
CA VAL A 323 13.11 -30.64 -18.26
C VAL A 323 14.41 -30.81 -19.05
N PRO A 324 15.38 -29.87 -18.96
CA PRO A 324 16.71 -30.04 -19.55
C PRO A 324 17.37 -31.32 -19.05
N SER A 325 18.16 -31.98 -19.90
CA SER A 325 18.87 -33.23 -19.56
C SER A 325 19.77 -33.09 -18.33
N THR A 326 20.32 -31.89 -18.08
CA THR A 326 21.13 -31.57 -16.90
C THR A 326 20.36 -31.60 -15.57
N ASN A 327 19.03 -31.46 -15.61
CA ASN A 327 18.18 -31.39 -14.43
C ASN A 327 17.34 -32.68 -14.26
N GLN A 328 17.74 -33.77 -14.90
CA GLN A 328 17.08 -35.06 -14.76
C GLN A 328 17.57 -35.80 -13.51
N VAL A 329 16.81 -35.68 -12.41
CA VAL A 329 17.12 -36.39 -11.14
C VAL A 329 16.22 -37.60 -10.95
N ALA A 330 16.74 -38.77 -10.56
CA ALA A 330 15.89 -39.95 -10.31
C ALA A 330 14.79 -39.65 -9.27
N VAL A 331 13.63 -40.30 -9.37
CA VAL A 331 12.55 -40.11 -8.39
C VAL A 331 13.06 -40.57 -7.02
N PRO A 332 12.97 -39.75 -5.96
CA PRO A 332 13.46 -40.13 -4.64
C PRO A 332 12.81 -41.43 -4.15
N VAL A 333 13.62 -42.35 -3.60
CA VAL A 333 13.16 -43.68 -3.17
C VAL A 333 12.04 -43.59 -2.12
N GLY A 334 12.10 -42.61 -1.22
CA GLY A 334 11.04 -42.37 -0.23
C GLY A 334 9.68 -42.01 -0.85
N LEU A 335 9.66 -41.28 -1.97
CA LEU A 335 8.44 -40.97 -2.71
C LEU A 335 7.87 -42.20 -3.42
N LEU A 336 8.74 -43.03 -3.99
CA LEU A 336 8.33 -44.30 -4.60
C LEU A 336 7.72 -45.26 -3.57
N ALA A 337 8.27 -45.30 -2.35
CA ALA A 337 7.76 -46.11 -1.26
C ALA A 337 6.42 -45.59 -0.71
N HIS A 338 6.24 -44.27 -0.66
CA HIS A 338 5.01 -43.65 -0.15
C HIS A 338 3.82 -43.77 -1.11
N LEU A 339 4.07 -43.82 -2.43
CA LEU A 339 3.03 -43.89 -3.45
C LEU A 339 3.31 -45.02 -4.46
N PRO A 340 3.20 -46.29 -4.04
CA PRO A 340 3.39 -47.42 -4.94
C PRO A 340 2.29 -47.46 -6.02
N GLY A 341 2.67 -47.75 -7.27
CA GLY A 341 1.74 -47.91 -8.40
C GLY A 341 1.45 -46.65 -9.23
N PHE A 342 1.99 -45.49 -8.85
CA PHE A 342 1.86 -44.25 -9.64
C PHE A 342 2.96 -44.11 -10.70
N SER A 343 2.61 -43.62 -11.89
CA SER A 343 3.56 -43.22 -12.92
C SER A 343 4.05 -41.80 -12.70
N TRP A 344 5.37 -41.61 -12.64
CA TRP A 344 5.98 -40.31 -12.34
C TRP A 344 6.45 -39.61 -13.61
N GLY A 345 6.00 -38.37 -13.79
CA GLY A 345 6.46 -37.47 -14.85
C GLY A 345 7.14 -36.24 -14.26
N LYS A 346 8.34 -35.89 -14.74
CA LYS A 346 9.01 -34.66 -14.34
C LYS A 346 8.52 -33.49 -15.18
N VAL A 347 8.45 -32.32 -14.56
CA VAL A 347 8.06 -31.07 -15.21
C VAL A 347 9.03 -29.98 -14.76
N ALA A 348 9.30 -29.02 -15.64
CA ALA A 348 10.23 -27.93 -15.36
C ALA A 348 9.58 -26.83 -14.51
N GLU A 349 8.28 -26.57 -14.72
CA GLU A 349 7.56 -25.52 -13.99
C GLU A 349 6.11 -25.91 -13.72
N ILE A 350 5.66 -25.68 -12.49
CA ILE A 350 4.25 -25.83 -12.05
C ILE A 350 3.78 -24.49 -11.47
N SER A 351 2.66 -23.97 -11.95
CA SER A 351 1.99 -22.84 -11.32
C SER A 351 1.05 -23.32 -10.24
N VAL A 352 1.25 -22.86 -9.00
CA VAL A 352 0.36 -23.13 -7.86
C VAL A 352 -0.72 -22.05 -7.75
N SER A 353 -0.43 -20.85 -8.26
CA SER A 353 -1.39 -19.75 -8.43
C SER A 353 -1.05 -18.93 -9.67
N GLU A 354 -1.82 -17.88 -9.97
CA GLU A 354 -1.54 -16.96 -11.09
C GLU A 354 -0.15 -16.31 -10.97
N LYS A 355 0.35 -16.16 -9.73
CA LYS A 355 1.60 -15.45 -9.41
C LYS A 355 2.73 -16.35 -8.92
N GLU A 356 2.43 -17.56 -8.46
CA GLU A 356 3.42 -18.46 -7.88
C GLU A 356 3.75 -19.60 -8.84
N VAL A 357 5.05 -19.79 -9.07
CA VAL A 357 5.59 -20.82 -9.93
C VAL A 357 6.65 -21.59 -9.15
N VAL A 358 6.46 -22.89 -9.06
CA VAL A 358 7.44 -23.85 -8.55
C VAL A 358 8.33 -24.26 -9.71
N ARG A 359 9.64 -24.16 -9.49
CA ARG A 359 10.69 -24.60 -10.41
C ARG A 359 11.61 -25.59 -9.70
N ALA A 360 12.54 -26.18 -10.45
CA ALA A 360 13.66 -26.89 -9.84
C ALA A 360 14.37 -25.97 -8.81
N ASN A 361 14.72 -26.52 -7.65
CA ASN A 361 15.32 -25.82 -6.50
C ASN A 361 14.39 -24.84 -5.75
N SER A 362 13.10 -24.82 -6.06
CA SER A 362 12.11 -24.13 -5.21
C SER A 362 11.88 -24.92 -3.92
N TRP A 363 11.60 -24.25 -2.81
CA TRP A 363 11.19 -24.90 -1.57
C TRP A 363 9.71 -24.59 -1.33
N ILE A 364 8.91 -25.63 -1.09
CA ILE A 364 7.49 -25.49 -0.78
C ILE A 364 7.29 -25.94 0.66
N LEU A 365 6.74 -25.06 1.49
CA LEU A 365 6.26 -25.43 2.82
C LEU A 365 4.85 -26.01 2.67
N VAL A 366 4.69 -27.30 2.92
CA VAL A 366 3.40 -27.99 2.83
C VAL A 366 2.82 -28.14 4.24
N SER A 367 1.71 -27.47 4.54
CA SER A 367 0.88 -27.78 5.71
C SER A 367 -0.01 -28.97 5.36
N CYS A 368 0.07 -30.04 6.15
CA CYS A 368 -0.58 -31.31 5.85
C CYS A 368 -1.95 -31.41 6.54
N ALA A 369 -3.00 -31.44 5.74
CA ALA A 369 -4.26 -32.11 6.10
C ALA A 369 -4.83 -32.88 4.89
N ASP A 370 -4.90 -32.27 3.68
CA ASP A 370 -5.68 -32.90 2.58
C ASP A 370 -5.16 -32.68 1.13
N PHE A 371 -3.89 -32.34 0.88
CA PHE A 371 -3.39 -32.12 -0.50
C PHE A 371 -2.30 -33.08 -0.98
N ARG A 372 -2.35 -33.36 -2.29
CA ARG A 372 -1.35 -34.10 -3.06
C ARG A 372 -0.02 -33.35 -3.05
N ILE A 373 1.00 -34.01 -2.53
CA ILE A 373 2.35 -33.48 -2.30
C ILE A 373 2.99 -33.03 -3.63
N VAL A 374 3.42 -31.77 -3.70
CA VAL A 374 4.39 -31.29 -4.70
C VAL A 374 5.72 -31.14 -3.96
N ALA A 375 6.67 -32.01 -4.27
CA ALA A 375 8.03 -31.93 -3.72
C ALA A 375 8.97 -31.34 -4.77
N SER A 376 9.75 -30.35 -4.37
CA SER A 376 10.96 -29.92 -5.08
C SER A 376 12.12 -30.15 -4.12
N GLY A 377 13.07 -30.97 -4.57
CA GLY A 377 14.28 -31.33 -3.85
C GLY A 377 15.36 -31.72 -4.85
N ASN A 378 16.62 -31.51 -4.47
CA ASN A 378 17.82 -31.77 -5.26
C ASN A 378 17.90 -33.21 -5.80
#